data_AF-A0A3M9XTJ6-F1
#
_entry.id   AF-A0A3M9XTJ6-F1
#
_cell.length_a   1.000
_cell.length_b   1.000
_cell.length_c   1.000
_cell.angle_alpha   90.00
_cell.angle_beta   90.00
_cell.angle_gamma   90.00
#
_symmetry.space_group_name_H-M   'P 1'
#
loop_
_entity.id
_entity.type
_entity.pdbx_description
1 polymer ?
#
loop_
_entity_poly.entity_id
_entity_poly.type
_entity_poly.pdbx_seq_one_letter_code
_entity_poly.pdbx_strand_id
1 'polypeptide(L)' 'MSKLIFLLAAFIGLAAFNPATARTMDKQRAACERDSHKFCAAEEPNAIAVEKCLRAHMNELSSACKRQFRAKRR' A
#
# COMPACT_ATOMS: atom_id res chain seq x y z
N MET A 1 25.34 -40.97 -15.84
CA MET A 1 25.14 -40.25 -14.57
C MET A 1 24.53 -38.86 -14.82
N SER A 2 23.34 -38.80 -15.44
CA SER A 2 22.61 -37.53 -15.72
C SER A 2 21.13 -37.60 -15.28
N LYS A 3 20.66 -38.80 -14.94
CA LYS A 3 19.29 -39.08 -14.49
C LYS A 3 19.09 -38.90 -12.97
N LEU A 4 20.19 -38.77 -12.21
CA LEU A 4 20.16 -38.55 -10.75
C LEU A 4 20.02 -37.06 -10.37
N ILE A 5 20.26 -36.14 -11.32
CA ILE A 5 20.08 -34.69 -11.09
C ILE A 5 18.59 -34.31 -11.17
N PHE A 6 17.81 -35.00 -12.00
CA PHE A 6 16.38 -34.76 -12.17
C PHE A 6 15.51 -35.17 -10.98
N LEU A 7 16.01 -36.02 -10.07
CA LEU A 7 15.25 -36.46 -8.89
C LEU A 7 15.42 -35.55 -7.66
N LEU A 8 16.39 -34.62 -7.65
CA LEU A 8 16.60 -33.67 -6.56
C LEU A 8 15.85 -32.34 -6.72
N ALA A 9 15.35 -32.02 -7.91
CA ALA A 9 14.70 -30.74 -8.20
C ALA A 9 13.20 -30.69 -7.85
N ALA A 10 12.58 -31.82 -7.46
CA ALA A 10 11.14 -31.91 -7.27
C ALA A 10 10.63 -31.64 -5.84
N PHE A 11 11.53 -31.42 -4.85
CA PHE A 11 11.14 -31.38 -3.42
C PHE A 11 11.34 -30.03 -2.71
N ILE A 12 11.80 -28.97 -3.38
CA ILE A 12 12.07 -27.64 -2.76
C ILE A 12 11.10 -26.55 -3.26
N GLY A 13 9.90 -26.93 -3.69
CA GLY A 13 8.98 -26.02 -4.38
C GLY A 13 7.75 -25.52 -3.60
N LEU A 14 7.54 -25.90 -2.33
CA LEU A 14 6.23 -25.77 -1.69
C LEU A 14 6.11 -24.81 -0.48
N ALA A 15 6.98 -23.83 -0.32
CA ALA A 15 6.79 -22.83 0.73
C ALA A 15 7.42 -21.47 0.38
N ALA A 16 6.65 -20.60 -0.28
CA ALA A 16 6.60 -19.14 -0.01
C ALA A 16 5.84 -18.36 -1.10
N PHE A 17 4.61 -18.74 -1.45
CA PHE A 17 3.67 -17.74 -1.95
C PHE A 17 3.07 -17.03 -0.74
N ASN A 18 3.79 -16.03 -0.21
CA ASN A 18 3.35 -15.24 0.94
C ASN A 18 2.74 -13.92 0.42
N PRO A 19 1.42 -13.80 0.22
CA PRO A 19 0.79 -12.53 -0.16
C PRO A 19 0.67 -11.64 1.10
N ALA A 20 1.80 -11.22 1.65
CA ALA A 20 1.84 -10.40 2.87
C ALA A 20 1.71 -8.88 2.60
N THR A 21 1.57 -8.44 1.35
CA THR A 21 1.62 -7.01 0.97
C THR A 21 0.25 -6.34 0.82
N ALA A 22 -0.87 -7.06 0.90
CA ALA A 22 -2.20 -6.46 0.72
C ALA A 22 -2.70 -5.68 1.96
N ARG A 23 -2.37 -6.12 3.18
CA ARG A 23 -2.98 -5.60 4.42
C ARG A 23 -2.51 -4.20 4.85
N THR A 24 -1.41 -3.72 4.32
CA THR A 24 -0.85 -2.40 4.68
C THR A 24 -1.52 -1.27 3.92
N MET A 25 -1.93 -1.48 2.67
CA MET A 25 -2.54 -0.43 1.84
C MET A 25 -3.93 -0.01 2.34
N ASP A 26 -4.73 -0.96 2.80
CA ASP A 26 -6.08 -0.68 3.34
C ASP A 26 -6.02 0.22 4.57
N LYS A 27 -5.05 0.00 5.46
CA LYS A 27 -4.87 0.84 6.65
C LYS A 27 -4.43 2.27 6.33
N GLN A 28 -3.66 2.46 5.26
CA GLN A 28 -3.25 3.80 4.84
C GLN A 28 -4.41 4.56 4.21
N ARG A 29 -5.21 3.89 3.37
CA ARG A 29 -6.42 4.46 2.76
C ARG A 29 -7.45 4.83 3.81
N ALA A 30 -7.79 3.91 4.71
CA ALA A 30 -8.76 4.16 5.78
C ALA A 30 -8.36 5.33 6.70
N ALA A 31 -7.05 5.55 6.91
CA ALA A 31 -6.58 6.66 7.72
C ALA A 31 -6.82 8.05 7.09
N CYS A 32 -6.92 8.11 5.75
CA CYS A 32 -7.08 9.34 4.98
C CYS A 32 -8.45 9.49 4.31
N GLU A 33 -9.28 8.45 4.29
CA GLU A 33 -10.59 8.40 3.61
C GLU A 33 -11.52 9.54 4.06
N ARG A 34 -11.65 9.77 5.37
CA ARG A 34 -12.47 10.88 5.88
C ARG A 34 -11.95 12.25 5.42
N ASP A 35 -10.63 12.41 5.35
CA ASP A 35 -10.03 13.67 4.92
C ASP A 35 -10.12 13.84 3.40
N SER A 36 -10.02 12.74 2.62
CA SER A 36 -10.20 12.79 1.16
C SER A 36 -11.62 13.19 0.80
N HIS A 37 -12.63 12.60 1.44
CA HIS A 37 -14.02 13.00 1.21
C HIS A 37 -14.33 14.43 1.67
N LYS A 38 -13.67 14.91 2.75
CA LYS A 38 -13.92 16.25 3.27
C LYS A 38 -13.25 17.35 2.45
N PHE A 39 -12.01 17.15 2.04
CA PHE A 39 -11.18 18.20 1.43
C PHE A 39 -10.93 17.98 -0.07
N CYS A 40 -11.01 16.74 -0.55
CA CYS A 40 -10.56 16.33 -1.88
C CYS A 40 -11.62 15.53 -2.68
N ALA A 41 -12.91 15.67 -2.36
CA ALA A 41 -13.99 14.91 -3.01
C ALA A 41 -14.04 15.09 -4.53
N ALA A 42 -13.64 16.26 -5.04
CA ALA A 42 -13.59 16.54 -6.47
C ALA A 42 -12.51 15.73 -7.22
N GLU A 43 -11.52 15.21 -6.50
CA GLU A 43 -10.41 14.44 -7.07
C GLU A 43 -10.68 12.93 -7.06
N GLU A 44 -11.70 12.47 -6.33
CA GLU A 44 -12.13 11.09 -6.37
C GLU A 44 -12.76 10.77 -7.74
N PRO A 45 -12.52 9.57 -8.31
CA PRO A 45 -11.82 8.41 -7.73
C PRO A 45 -10.31 8.35 -8.05
N ASN A 46 -9.70 9.43 -8.55
CA ASN A 46 -8.31 9.43 -8.98
C ASN A 46 -7.36 9.48 -7.76
N ALA A 47 -6.82 8.32 -7.38
CA ALA A 47 -5.93 8.19 -6.23
C ALA A 47 -4.68 9.10 -6.28
N ILE A 48 -4.14 9.38 -7.47
CA ILE A 48 -2.98 10.27 -7.64
C ILE A 48 -3.39 11.72 -7.35
N ALA A 49 -4.55 12.14 -7.88
CA ALA A 49 -5.07 13.49 -7.68
C ALA A 49 -5.47 13.70 -6.20
N VAL A 50 -6.11 12.71 -5.57
CA VAL A 50 -6.41 12.72 -4.14
C VAL A 50 -5.14 12.81 -3.30
N GLU A 51 -4.10 12.03 -3.60
CA GLU A 51 -2.82 12.12 -2.88
C GLU A 51 -2.21 13.52 -3.00
N LYS A 52 -2.26 14.14 -4.18
CA LYS A 52 -1.75 15.50 -4.42
C LYS A 52 -2.56 16.55 -3.65
N CYS A 53 -3.89 16.45 -3.67
CA CYS A 53 -4.77 17.34 -2.92
C CYS A 53 -4.55 17.23 -1.41
N LEU A 54 -4.51 16.01 -0.86
CA LEU A 54 -4.21 15.79 0.56
C LEU A 54 -2.85 16.39 0.94
N ARG A 55 -1.84 16.28 0.05
CA ARG A 55 -0.52 16.87 0.27
C ARG A 55 -0.53 18.41 0.29
N ALA A 56 -1.42 19.05 -0.46
CA ALA A 56 -1.63 20.51 -0.40
C ALA A 56 -2.34 20.92 0.90
N HIS A 57 -3.26 20.09 1.41
CA HIS A 57 -4.05 20.34 2.62
C HIS A 57 -3.42 19.75 3.90
N MET A 58 -2.11 19.47 3.93
CA MET A 58 -1.42 18.77 5.03
C MET A 58 -1.64 19.36 6.43
N ASN A 59 -1.94 20.66 6.53
CA ASN A 59 -2.20 21.32 7.80
C ASN A 59 -3.63 21.06 8.31
N GLU A 60 -4.57 20.79 7.42
CA GLU A 60 -5.99 20.59 7.72
C GLU A 60 -6.38 19.12 7.91
N LEU A 61 -5.52 18.20 7.45
CA LEU A 61 -5.73 16.75 7.61
C LEU A 61 -5.78 16.33 9.09
N SER A 62 -6.40 15.19 9.36
CA SER A 62 -6.34 14.53 10.66
C SER A 62 -4.91 14.09 11.02
N SER A 63 -4.62 13.97 12.31
CA SER A 63 -3.31 13.44 12.78
C SER A 63 -3.02 12.04 12.25
N ALA A 64 -4.07 11.23 12.04
CA ALA A 64 -3.99 9.90 11.46
C ALA A 64 -3.52 9.93 10.00
N CYS A 65 -4.11 10.79 9.17
CA CYS A 65 -3.70 10.91 7.77
C CYS A 65 -2.31 11.55 7.62
N LYS A 66 -2.00 12.60 8.40
CA LYS A 66 -0.65 13.23 8.39
C LYS A 66 0.47 12.24 8.66
N ARG A 67 0.25 11.26 9.54
CA ARG A 67 1.23 10.21 9.85
C ARG A 67 1.59 9.35 8.63
N GLN A 68 0.66 9.14 7.70
CA GLN A 68 0.93 8.36 6.50
C GLN A 68 1.95 9.06 5.58
N PHE A 69 1.83 10.38 5.42
CA PHE A 69 2.79 11.16 4.64
C PHE A 69 4.17 11.29 5.31
N ARG A 70 4.22 11.25 6.65
CA ARG A 70 5.50 11.26 7.40
C ARG A 70 6.22 9.92 7.30
N ALA A 71 5.48 8.81 7.34
CA ALA A 71 6.03 7.46 7.20
C ALA A 71 6.53 7.15 5.78
N LYS A 72 5.94 7.80 4.75
CA LYS A 72 6.28 7.61 3.34
C LYS A 72 7.50 8.43 2.84
N ARG A 73 8.25 9.13 3.71
CA ARG A 73 9.50 9.85 3.33
C ARG A 73 10.73 8.93 3.18
N ARG A 74 10.55 7.71 2.67
CA ARG A 74 11.65 6.82 2.23
C ARG A 74 11.70 6.78 0.71
#